data_AF-E0A213-F1
#
_entry.id   AF-E0A213-F1
#
_cell.length_a   1.000
_cell.length_b   1.000
_cell.length_c   1.000
_cell.angle_alpha   90.00
_cell.angle_beta   90.00
_cell.angle_gamma   90.00
#
_symmetry.space_group_name_H-M   'P 1'
#
loop_
_entity.id
_entity.type
_entity.pdbx_description
1 polymer ?
#
loop_
_entity_poly.entity_id
_entity_poly.type
_entity_poly.pdbx_seq_one_letter_code
_entity_poly.pdbx_strand_id
1 'polypeptide(L)'
;HHVTVISSSDRKKVEALDDLGADEYLVSSDAAKMQEATDSLDYIIDTVPVFHALEPYLSLLKLDGKLILMGVINTPMQFVTPMVMLGM
;
A
#
# COMPACT_ATOMS: atom_id res chain seq x y z
N HIS A 1 -2.63 14.71 -10.21
CA HIS A 1 -2.31 13.83 -9.07
C HIS A 1 -2.13 12.44 -9.64
N HIS A 2 -1.13 11.68 -9.21
CA HIS A 2 -0.89 10.30 -9.64
C HIS A 2 -1.50 9.35 -8.61
N VAL A 3 -2.32 8.40 -9.06
CA VAL A 3 -3.06 7.46 -8.22
C VAL A 3 -2.67 6.03 -8.59
N THR A 4 -2.07 5.33 -7.63
CA THR A 4 -1.75 3.91 -7.75
C THR A 4 -2.74 3.09 -6.93
N VAL A 5 -3.44 2.16 -7.56
CA VAL A 5 -4.26 1.16 -6.84
C VAL A 5 -3.37 -0.01 -6.44
N ILE A 6 -3.34 -0.32 -5.15
CA ILE A 6 -2.64 -1.49 -4.63
C ILE A 6 -3.65 -2.58 -4.30
N SER A 7 -3.44 -3.81 -4.80
CA SER A 7 -4.35 -4.93 -4.56
C SER A 7 -3.61 -6.25 -4.37
N SER A 8 -4.23 -7.21 -3.69
CA SER A 8 -3.64 -8.54 -3.47
C SER A 8 -3.61 -9.43 -4.73
N SER A 9 -4.29 -9.05 -5.81
CA SER A 9 -4.30 -9.79 -7.08
C SER A 9 -4.64 -8.87 -8.26
N ASP A 10 -4.43 -9.34 -9.49
CA ASP A 10 -4.75 -8.60 -10.72
C ASP A 10 -6.26 -8.52 -11.06
N ARG A 11 -7.14 -9.12 -10.24
CA ARG A 11 -8.57 -9.26 -10.57
C ARG A 11 -9.29 -7.93 -10.80
N LYS A 12 -8.82 -6.84 -10.18
CA LYS A 12 -9.42 -5.51 -10.27
C LYS A 12 -8.64 -4.57 -11.19
N LYS A 13 -7.65 -5.05 -11.94
CA LYS A 13 -6.76 -4.20 -12.73
C LYS A 13 -7.50 -3.43 -13.82
N VAL A 14 -8.35 -4.12 -14.57
CA VAL A 14 -9.16 -3.49 -15.64
C VAL A 14 -10.10 -2.44 -15.05
N GLU A 15 -10.86 -2.79 -14.00
CA GLU A 15 -11.75 -1.86 -13.31
C GLU A 15 -10.98 -0.63 -12.77
N ALA A 16 -9.82 -0.85 -12.15
CA ALA A 16 -9.02 0.23 -11.58
C ALA A 16 -8.49 1.20 -12.65
N LEU A 17 -7.96 0.69 -13.76
CA LEU A 17 -7.33 1.51 -14.80
C LEU A 17 -8.35 2.12 -15.77
N ASP A 18 -9.30 1.31 -16.24
CA ASP A 18 -10.19 1.68 -17.35
C ASP A 18 -11.50 2.30 -16.85
N ASP A 19 -12.08 1.79 -15.74
CA ASP A 19 -13.38 2.25 -15.24
C ASP A 19 -13.23 3.37 -14.18
N LEU A 20 -12.24 3.25 -13.29
CA LEU A 20 -11.99 4.19 -12.19
C LEU A 20 -10.90 5.22 -12.49
N GLY A 21 -10.10 5.02 -13.54
CA GLY A 21 -9.11 5.99 -14.01
C GLY A 21 -7.88 6.12 -13.12
N ALA A 22 -7.45 5.06 -12.44
CA ALA A 22 -6.15 5.03 -11.78
C ALA A 22 -5.00 5.11 -12.80
N ASP A 23 -3.93 5.81 -12.45
CA ASP A 23 -2.75 5.96 -13.32
C ASP A 23 -1.93 4.66 -13.34
N GLU A 24 -1.90 3.94 -12.22
CA GLU A 24 -1.13 2.70 -12.06
C GLU A 24 -1.84 1.65 -11.20
N TYR A 25 -1.42 0.40 -11.37
CA TYR A 25 -1.89 -0.74 -10.60
C TYR A 25 -0.72 -1.58 -10.10
N LEU A 26 -0.68 -1.83 -8.80
CA LEU A 26 0.38 -2.58 -8.12
C LEU A 26 -0.21 -3.80 -7.41
N VAL A 27 0.31 -4.98 -7.75
CA VAL A 27 -0.07 -6.23 -7.07
C VAL A 27 0.84 -6.42 -5.86
N SER A 28 0.28 -6.43 -4.65
CA SER A 28 1.07 -6.48 -3.41
C SER A 28 1.82 -7.80 -3.19
N SER A 29 1.43 -8.88 -3.90
CA SER A 29 2.18 -10.14 -3.92
C SER A 29 3.36 -10.17 -4.91
N ASP A 30 3.51 -9.15 -5.78
CA ASP A 30 4.65 -9.02 -6.67
C ASP A 30 5.79 -8.27 -5.95
N ALA A 31 6.68 -9.02 -5.33
CA ALA A 31 7.78 -8.46 -4.54
C ALA A 31 8.73 -7.57 -5.37
N ALA A 32 8.93 -7.87 -6.65
CA ALA A 32 9.80 -7.07 -7.51
C ALA A 32 9.16 -5.70 -7.79
N LYS A 33 7.87 -5.68 -8.13
CA LYS A 33 7.13 -4.43 -8.36
C LYS A 33 6.96 -3.61 -7.09
N MET A 34 6.75 -4.24 -5.94
CA MET A 34 6.71 -3.56 -4.64
C MET A 34 8.05 -2.88 -4.32
N GLN A 35 9.17 -3.55 -4.63
CA GLN A 35 10.51 -2.99 -4.41
C GLN A 35 10.83 -1.82 -5.36
N GLU A 36 10.37 -1.89 -6.61
CA GLU A 36 10.50 -0.78 -7.57
C GLU A 36 9.73 0.47 -7.12
N ALA A 37 8.65 0.28 -6.36
CA ALA A 37 7.78 1.34 -5.86
C ALA A 37 8.15 1.87 -4.46
N THR A 38 9.31 1.47 -3.91
CA THR A 38 9.80 2.00 -2.63
C THR A 38 9.96 3.52 -2.68
N ASP A 39 9.62 4.21 -1.57
CA ASP A 39 9.70 5.67 -1.43
C ASP A 39 9.01 6.47 -2.56
N SER A 40 7.91 5.95 -3.13
CA SER A 40 7.25 6.57 -4.29
C SER A 40 5.94 7.30 -3.96
N LEU A 41 5.29 6.96 -2.83
CA LEU A 41 3.96 7.45 -2.48
C LEU A 41 4.00 8.50 -1.37
N ASP A 42 3.23 9.57 -1.53
CA ASP A 42 3.07 10.61 -0.50
C ASP A 42 2.06 10.21 0.59
N TYR A 43 1.06 9.40 0.24
CA TYR A 43 0.10 8.83 1.17
C TYR A 43 -0.55 7.56 0.61
N ILE A 44 -1.03 6.71 1.52
CA ILE A 44 -1.81 5.50 1.23
C ILE A 44 -3.11 5.58 2.03
N ILE A 45 -4.23 5.34 1.35
CA ILE A 45 -5.54 5.15 1.99
C ILE A 45 -5.83 3.66 2.01
N ASP A 46 -5.75 3.05 3.18
CA ASP A 46 -5.93 1.62 3.36
C ASP A 46 -7.38 1.29 3.75
N THR A 47 -8.06 0.59 2.85
CA THR A 47 -9.45 0.16 3.00
C THR A 47 -9.60 -1.34 3.25
N VAL A 48 -8.51 -2.06 3.55
CA VAL A 48 -8.53 -3.51 3.76
C VAL A 48 -9.18 -3.82 5.13
N PRO A 49 -10.33 -4.53 5.18
CA PRO A 49 -11.11 -4.69 6.41
C PRO A 49 -10.65 -5.90 7.27
N VAL A 50 -9.44 -6.39 7.05
CA VAL A 50 -8.89 -7.58 7.71
C VAL A 50 -7.42 -7.34 8.04
N PHE A 51 -6.90 -8.13 8.98
CA PHE A 51 -5.49 -8.07 9.33
C PHE A 51 -4.59 -8.27 8.11
N HIS A 52 -3.58 -7.42 7.98
CA HIS A 52 -2.51 -7.53 7.01
C HIS A 52 -1.25 -6.83 7.58
N ALA A 53 -0.07 -7.29 7.16
CA ALA A 53 1.20 -6.69 7.55
C ALA A 53 1.32 -5.27 6.96
N LEU A 54 1.82 -4.32 7.74
CA LEU A 54 1.92 -2.92 7.31
C LEU A 54 3.26 -2.61 6.64
N GLU A 55 4.30 -3.36 6.99
CA GLU A 55 5.66 -3.15 6.53
C GLU A 55 5.79 -3.03 5.00
N PRO A 56 5.14 -3.89 4.19
CA PRO A 56 5.23 -3.78 2.74
C PRO A 56 4.63 -2.47 2.18
N TYR A 57 3.70 -1.85 2.89
CA TYR A 57 3.05 -0.61 2.47
C TYR A 57 3.77 0.62 3.03
N LEU A 58 4.33 0.51 4.23
CA LEU A 58 5.17 1.56 4.81
C LEU A 58 6.42 1.82 3.98
N SER A 59 7.03 0.79 3.38
CA SER A 59 8.20 0.96 2.50
C SER A 59 7.89 1.69 1.18
N LEU A 60 6.62 1.78 0.78
CA LEU A 60 6.22 2.52 -0.42
C LEU A 60 6.13 4.03 -0.14
N LEU A 61 6.05 4.44 1.12
CA LEU A 61 5.87 5.83 1.51
C LEU A 61 7.20 6.57 1.49
N LYS A 62 7.21 7.77 0.90
CA LYS A 62 8.32 8.72 1.05
C LYS A 62 8.52 9.13 2.51
N LEU A 63 9.64 9.81 2.77
CA LEU A 63 9.80 10.59 4.00
C LEU A 63 8.58 11.51 4.21
N ASP A 64 8.06 11.55 5.43
CA ASP A 64 6.82 12.25 5.82
C ASP A 64 5.52 11.72 5.19
N GLY A 65 5.59 10.57 4.51
CA GLY A 65 4.44 9.90 3.92
C GLY A 65 3.43 9.41 4.97
N LYS A 66 2.16 9.27 4.55
CA LYS A 66 1.05 8.98 5.48
C LYS A 66 0.34 7.68 5.11
N LEU A 67 0.30 6.74 6.06
CA LEU A 67 -0.62 5.61 5.98
C LEU A 67 -1.92 5.95 6.75
N ILE A 68 -3.05 5.96 6.05
CA ILE A 68 -4.36 6.32 6.59
C ILE A 68 -5.23 5.07 6.61
N LEU A 69 -5.43 4.49 7.80
CA LEU A 69 -6.23 3.29 7.99
C LEU A 69 -7.72 3.65 8.06
N MET A 70 -8.52 3.10 7.14
CA MET A 70 -9.99 3.24 7.10
C MET A 70 -10.70 1.92 7.40
N GLY A 71 -10.00 0.78 7.25
CA GLY A 71 -10.55 -0.54 7.56
C GLY A 71 -10.86 -0.71 9.05
N VAL A 72 -12.03 -1.26 9.36
CA VAL A 72 -12.35 -1.71 10.73
C VAL A 72 -11.64 -3.04 10.97
N ILE A 73 -10.47 -2.99 11.60
CA ILE A 73 -9.67 -4.17 11.91
C ILE A 73 -9.91 -4.53 13.38
N ASN A 74 -10.46 -5.72 13.63
CA ASN A 74 -10.81 -6.21 14.97
C ASN A 74 -9.61 -6.78 15.76
N THR A 75 -8.43 -6.82 15.13
CA THR A 75 -7.17 -7.24 15.71
C THR A 75 -6.24 -6.02 15.83
N PRO A 76 -5.52 -5.82 16.94
CA PRO A 76 -4.52 -4.77 17.04
C PRO A 76 -3.50 -4.87 15.92
N MET A 77 -3.23 -3.75 15.25
CA MET A 77 -2.16 -3.68 14.25
C MET A 77 -0.81 -3.87 14.94
N GLN A 78 0.04 -4.68 14.33
CA GLN A 78 1.40 -4.94 14.80
C GLN A 78 2.37 -4.52 13.70
N PHE A 79 3.48 -3.92 14.11
CA PHE A 79 4.58 -3.56 13.23
C PHE A 79 5.90 -3.72 13.99
N VAL A 80 6.97 -4.04 13.26
CA VAL A 80 8.31 -4.15 13.82
C VAL A 80 8.90 -2.74 14.00
N THR A 81 8.88 -2.22 15.23
CA THR A 81 9.29 -0.83 15.55
C THR A 81 10.65 -0.42 14.98
N PRO A 82 11.71 -1.26 15.05
CA PRO A 82 13.00 -0.90 14.46
C PRO A 82 12.95 -0.63 12.96
N MET A 83 12.14 -1.39 12.19
CA MET A 83 12.02 -1.22 10.74
C MET A 83 11.40 0.15 10.42
N VAL A 84 10.33 0.50 11.14
CA VAL A 84 9.65 1.79 10.99
C VAL A 84 10.55 2.97 11.35
N MET A 85 11.32 2.85 12.44
CA MET A 85 12.20 3.95 12.88
C MET A 85 13.43 4.15 11.99
N LEU A 86 13.92 3.07 11.37
CA LEU A 86 15.11 3.12 10.53
C LEU A 86 14.78 3.30 9.03
N GLY A 87 13.51 3.20 8.65
CA GLY A 87 13.07 3.23 7.25
C GLY A 87 13.64 2.06 6.44
N MET A 88 13.81 0.90 7.08
CA MET A 88 14.37 -0.33 6.48
C MET A 88 13.29 -1.37 6.19
#